data_AF-Q5FPN0-F1
#
_entry.id   AF-Q5FPN0-F1
#
_cell.length_a   1.000
_cell.length_b   1.000
_cell.length_c   1.000
_cell.angle_alpha   90.00
_cell.angle_beta   90.00
_cell.angle_gamma   90.00
#
_symmetry.space_group_name_H-M   'P 1'
#
loop_
_entity.id
_entity.type
_entity.pdbx_description
1 polymer ?
#
loop_
_entity_poly.entity_id
_entity_poly.type
_entity_poly.pdbx_seq_one_letter_code
_entity_poly.pdbx_strand_id
1 'polypeptide(L)'
;MEKNQGLRIQDAWVSNEDVKSIAANQTILDILSRVYGKKAFPFQSLNFPVGTQQHMHSDHAHFSSVPERFMCGVWVALEDVDEDNGTLEYWPKSHKIPSYINEHLGELSITNNSPIEHYKNYESLWKILMDKLDIKREILTIKKDRPSSGHPI
;
A
#
# COMPACT_ATOMS: atom_id res chain seq x y z
N MET A 1 -0.81 -27.99 10.19
CA MET A 1 -0.84 -27.28 8.89
C MET A 1 -0.20 -25.94 9.11
N GLU A 2 1.06 -25.79 8.69
CA GLU A 2 1.80 -24.54 8.77
C GLU A 2 1.11 -23.52 7.86
N LYS A 3 0.55 -22.45 8.46
CA LYS A 3 0.12 -21.29 7.71
C LYS A 3 1.40 -20.70 7.11
N ASN A 4 1.47 -20.61 5.78
CA ASN A 4 2.46 -19.80 5.07
C ASN A 4 2.47 -18.42 5.72
N GLN A 5 3.44 -18.16 6.62
CA GLN A 5 3.82 -16.80 6.95
C GLN A 5 4.40 -16.26 5.66
N GLY A 6 3.56 -15.59 4.86
CA GLY A 6 3.91 -15.15 3.52
C GLY A 6 5.30 -14.53 3.53
N LEU A 7 6.09 -14.84 2.50
CA LEU A 7 7.51 -14.51 2.35
C LEU A 7 7.81 -12.99 2.27
N ARG A 8 6.93 -12.14 2.82
CA ARG A 8 7.04 -10.70 2.91
C ARG A 8 8.28 -10.34 3.73
N ILE A 9 9.18 -9.58 3.12
CA ILE A 9 10.36 -9.05 3.79
C ILE A 9 10.12 -7.57 4.07
N GLN A 10 9.91 -7.25 5.35
CA GLN A 10 9.81 -5.87 5.82
C GLN A 10 11.21 -5.27 5.96
N ASP A 11 11.35 -4.01 5.54
CA ASP A 11 12.55 -3.20 5.68
C ASP A 11 13.82 -3.87 5.14
N ALA A 12 13.70 -4.54 3.98
CA ALA A 12 14.85 -5.11 3.29
C ALA A 12 15.86 -4.04 2.84
N TRP A 13 15.44 -2.77 2.69
CA TRP A 13 16.33 -1.64 2.42
C TRP A 13 17.46 -1.43 3.46
N VAL A 14 17.34 -2.00 4.66
CA VAL A 14 18.38 -1.89 5.70
C VAL A 14 19.58 -2.76 5.34
N SER A 15 19.34 -3.90 4.69
CA SER A 15 20.37 -4.92 4.39
C SER A 15 20.60 -5.13 2.89
N ASN A 16 19.78 -4.55 2.02
CA ASN A 16 19.86 -4.69 0.56
C ASN A 16 19.92 -3.30 -0.11
N GLU A 17 21.06 -3.01 -0.75
CA GLU A 17 21.31 -1.72 -1.40
C GLU A 17 20.44 -1.48 -2.65
N ASP A 18 20.03 -2.54 -3.36
CA ASP A 18 19.13 -2.39 -4.52
C ASP A 18 17.72 -1.96 -4.08
N VAL A 19 17.19 -2.59 -3.04
CA VAL A 19 15.89 -2.19 -2.44
C VAL A 19 15.96 -0.76 -1.93
N LYS A 20 17.08 -0.39 -1.29
CA LYS A 20 17.31 0.97 -0.80
C LYS A 20 17.39 1.99 -1.94
N SER A 21 18.05 1.65 -3.04
CA SER A 21 18.12 2.48 -4.25
C SER A 21 16.74 2.73 -4.85
N ILE A 22 15.89 1.69 -4.92
CA ILE A 22 14.49 1.81 -5.37
C ILE A 22 13.68 2.69 -4.40
N ALA A 23 13.74 2.41 -3.10
CA ALA A 23 12.99 3.15 -2.08
C ALA A 23 13.40 4.63 -2.00
N ALA A 24 14.68 4.94 -2.24
CA ALA A 24 15.23 6.29 -2.22
C ALA A 24 15.37 6.92 -3.62
N ASN A 25 14.65 6.43 -4.63
CA ASN A 25 14.73 6.94 -5.99
C ASN A 25 14.40 8.45 -6.05
N GLN A 26 15.37 9.27 -6.45
CA GLN A 26 15.25 10.73 -6.38
C GLN A 26 14.12 11.28 -7.26
N THR A 27 13.87 10.67 -8.42
CA THR A 27 12.77 11.10 -9.31
C THR A 27 11.41 10.94 -8.63
N ILE A 28 11.18 9.81 -7.95
CA ILE A 28 9.96 9.59 -7.18
C ILE A 28 9.87 10.58 -6.01
N LEU A 29 10.95 10.75 -5.25
CA LEU A 29 10.96 11.69 -4.12
C LEU A 29 10.69 13.13 -4.55
N ASP A 30 11.20 13.56 -5.71
CA ASP A 30 10.95 14.89 -6.27
C ASP A 30 9.48 15.06 -6.70
N ILE A 31 8.89 14.05 -7.34
CA ILE A 31 7.47 14.06 -7.71
C ILE A 31 6.60 14.16 -6.45
N LEU A 32 6.82 13.28 -5.47
CA LEU A 32 6.08 13.30 -4.21
C LEU A 32 6.26 14.63 -3.48
N SER A 33 7.47 15.18 -3.46
CA SER A 33 7.73 16.45 -2.80
C SER A 33 6.95 17.61 -3.44
N ARG A 34 6.77 17.59 -4.76
CA ARG A 34 5.94 18.57 -5.48
C ARG A 34 4.45 18.36 -5.22
N VAL A 35 3.98 17.11 -5.24
CA VAL A 35 2.56 16.77 -4.99
C VAL A 35 2.13 17.19 -3.58
N TYR A 36 2.98 16.92 -2.58
CA TYR A 36 2.67 17.21 -1.18
C TYR A 36 3.10 18.61 -0.71
N GLY A 37 3.91 19.33 -1.49
CA GLY A 37 4.47 20.62 -1.07
C GLY A 37 5.39 20.55 0.15
N LYS A 38 5.95 19.36 0.44
CA LYS A 38 6.85 19.07 1.57
C LYS A 38 7.92 18.11 1.11
N LYS A 39 9.10 18.13 1.74
CA LYS A 39 10.17 17.18 1.43
C LYS A 39 9.72 15.75 1.72
N ALA A 40 9.64 14.91 0.70
CA ALA A 40 9.38 13.49 0.83
C ALA A 40 10.63 12.74 1.31
N PHE A 41 10.44 11.68 2.08
CA PHE A 41 11.49 10.75 2.48
C PHE A 41 10.92 9.35 2.66
N PRO A 42 11.66 8.30 2.27
CA PRO A 42 11.24 6.93 2.53
C PRO A 42 11.40 6.60 4.02
N PHE A 43 10.49 5.80 4.57
CA PHE A 43 10.52 5.39 5.98
C PHE A 43 10.26 3.90 6.22
N GLN A 44 9.76 3.16 5.21
CA GLN A 44 9.47 1.74 5.28
C GLN A 44 9.55 1.10 3.89
N SER A 45 9.94 -0.17 3.80
CA SER A 45 9.80 -0.98 2.58
C SER A 45 9.13 -2.32 2.87
N LEU A 46 8.30 -2.80 1.94
CA LEU A 46 7.71 -4.14 1.98
C LEU A 46 8.01 -4.82 0.65
N ASN A 47 8.59 -6.02 0.70
CA ASN A 47 9.07 -6.74 -0.47
C ASN A 47 8.36 -8.08 -0.54
N PHE A 48 7.78 -8.38 -1.71
CA PHE A 48 6.91 -9.53 -1.91
C PHE A 48 7.53 -10.41 -3.00
N PRO A 49 8.12 -11.57 -2.66
CA PRO A 49 8.64 -12.50 -3.65
C PRO A 49 7.53 -13.33 -4.32
N VAL A 50 6.31 -13.28 -3.77
CA VAL A 50 5.09 -13.83 -4.35
C VAL A 50 3.95 -12.86 -4.07
N GLY A 51 3.00 -12.76 -5.00
CA GLY A 51 1.80 -11.96 -4.80
C GLY A 51 1.05 -12.38 -3.54
N THR A 52 0.66 -11.40 -2.73
CA THR A 52 -0.18 -11.63 -1.55
C THR A 52 -1.47 -10.84 -1.72
N GLN A 53 -2.61 -11.52 -1.68
CA GLN A 53 -3.89 -10.83 -1.65
C GLN A 53 -4.16 -10.33 -0.24
N GLN A 54 -4.32 -9.02 -0.08
CA GLN A 54 -4.83 -8.41 1.14
C GLN A 54 -6.27 -7.96 0.92
N HIS A 55 -7.09 -8.01 1.98
CA HIS A 55 -8.44 -7.46 1.92
C HIS A 55 -8.39 -5.93 1.69
N MET A 56 -9.49 -5.37 1.17
CA MET A 56 -9.64 -3.92 0.99
C MET A 56 -9.37 -3.18 2.32
N HIS A 57 -8.43 -2.25 2.29
CA HIS A 57 -8.07 -1.43 3.43
C HIS A 57 -7.57 -0.05 2.99
N SER A 58 -7.29 0.80 3.98
CA SER A 58 -6.57 2.05 3.80
C SER A 58 -5.35 2.00 4.71
N ASP A 59 -4.17 2.27 4.15
CA ASP A 59 -2.92 2.31 4.92
C ASP A 59 -2.96 3.31 6.07
N HIS A 60 -3.84 4.32 6.01
CA HIS A 60 -4.01 5.32 7.07
C HIS A 60 -4.24 4.70 8.46
N ALA A 61 -4.93 3.55 8.54
CA ALA A 61 -5.18 2.88 9.83
C ALA A 61 -3.94 2.18 10.40
N HIS A 62 -2.91 1.97 9.59
CA HIS A 62 -1.67 1.29 9.98
C HIS A 62 -0.48 2.26 10.06
N PHE A 63 -0.42 3.19 9.12
CA PHE A 63 0.65 4.17 8.97
C PHE A 63 0.02 5.52 8.64
N SER A 64 0.41 6.55 9.38
CA SER A 64 -0.07 7.90 9.13
C SER A 64 1.00 8.91 9.50
N SER A 65 0.74 10.16 9.15
CA SER A 65 1.58 11.31 9.48
C SER A 65 0.85 12.19 10.49
N VAL A 66 1.61 13.03 11.19
CA VAL A 66 1.06 14.15 11.96
C VAL A 66 1.62 15.45 11.36
N PRO A 67 0.78 16.34 10.78
CA PRO A 67 -0.65 16.17 10.51
C PRO A 67 -0.94 15.05 9.51
N GLU A 68 -2.18 14.56 9.47
CA GLU A 68 -2.58 13.49 8.55
C GLU A 68 -2.42 13.87 7.07
N ARG A 69 -2.47 12.86 6.19
CA ARG A 69 -2.51 12.99 4.71
C ARG A 69 -1.19 13.37 4.05
N PHE A 70 -0.06 13.17 4.71
CA PHE A 70 1.29 13.31 4.14
C PHE A 70 2.05 11.98 4.03
N MET A 71 1.32 10.85 4.06
CA MET A 71 1.85 9.51 3.84
C MET A 71 1.22 8.93 2.57
N CYS A 72 2.05 8.33 1.71
CA CYS A 72 1.60 7.51 0.58
C CYS A 72 2.49 6.28 0.43
N GLY A 73 1.89 5.18 -0.02
CA GLY A 73 2.62 4.04 -0.57
C GLY A 73 3.05 4.32 -2.02
N VAL A 74 4.25 3.85 -2.36
CA VAL A 74 4.71 3.73 -3.75
C VAL A 74 4.85 2.24 -4.03
N TRP A 75 4.06 1.75 -4.98
CA TRP A 75 4.10 0.35 -5.39
C TRP A 75 4.86 0.23 -6.71
N VAL A 76 5.87 -0.65 -6.74
CA VAL A 76 6.76 -0.81 -7.89
C VAL A 76 6.64 -2.25 -8.40
N ALA A 77 6.10 -2.42 -9.60
CA ALA A 77 6.06 -3.69 -10.29
C ALA A 77 7.47 -4.10 -10.73
N LEU A 78 7.96 -5.27 -10.29
CA LEU A 78 9.22 -5.83 -10.76
C LEU A 78 9.04 -6.83 -11.91
N GLU A 79 7.80 -7.21 -12.19
CA GLU A 79 7.35 -8.09 -13.27
C GLU A 79 6.12 -7.49 -13.99
N ASP A 80 5.67 -8.13 -15.07
CA ASP A 80 4.39 -7.80 -15.68
C ASP A 80 3.26 -8.09 -14.69
N VAL A 81 2.22 -7.26 -14.68
CA VAL A 81 1.10 -7.32 -13.74
C VAL A 81 -0.21 -7.42 -14.53
N ASP A 82 -0.93 -8.51 -14.32
CA ASP A 82 -2.26 -8.78 -14.81
C ASP A 82 -3.20 -9.19 -13.66
N GLU A 83 -4.44 -9.55 -13.99
CA GLU A 83 -5.47 -9.88 -13.01
C GLU A 83 -5.13 -11.12 -12.18
N ASP A 84 -4.21 -11.97 -12.64
CA ASP A 84 -3.92 -13.27 -12.05
C ASP A 84 -2.63 -13.30 -11.22
N ASN A 85 -1.79 -12.25 -11.28
CA ASN A 85 -0.44 -12.29 -10.70
C ASN A 85 -0.07 -11.13 -9.75
N GLY A 86 -1.04 -10.63 -8.98
CA GLY A 86 -0.77 -9.65 -7.91
C GLY A 86 -1.07 -8.20 -8.29
N THR A 87 -2.05 -8.00 -9.17
CA THR A 87 -2.63 -6.68 -9.44
C THR A 87 -3.10 -5.97 -8.16
N LEU A 88 -2.96 -4.63 -8.16
CA LEU A 88 -3.60 -3.80 -7.16
C LEU A 88 -5.05 -3.52 -7.56
N GLU A 89 -5.95 -3.74 -6.60
CA GLU A 89 -7.30 -3.21 -6.64
C GLU A 89 -7.34 -1.87 -5.92
N TYR A 90 -8.02 -0.87 -6.50
CA TYR A 90 -8.16 0.45 -5.89
C TYR A 90 -9.54 1.05 -6.16
N TRP A 91 -9.91 2.05 -5.35
CA TRP A 91 -11.19 2.75 -5.45
C TRP A 91 -10.93 4.22 -5.74
N PRO A 92 -11.11 4.71 -6.98
CA PRO A 92 -10.81 6.08 -7.34
C PRO A 92 -11.51 7.08 -6.42
N LYS A 93 -10.81 8.16 -6.05
CA LYS A 93 -11.29 9.23 -5.14
C LYS A 93 -11.53 8.80 -3.68
N SER A 94 -11.33 7.53 -3.30
CA SER A 94 -11.50 7.07 -1.91
C SER A 94 -10.62 7.81 -0.90
N HIS A 95 -9.45 8.31 -1.31
CA HIS A 95 -8.57 9.16 -0.49
C HIS A 95 -9.23 10.45 0.04
N LYS A 96 -10.37 10.86 -0.52
CA LYS A 96 -11.14 12.02 -0.05
C LYS A 96 -12.09 11.70 1.11
N ILE A 97 -12.32 10.43 1.39
CA ILE A 97 -13.15 9.99 2.51
C ILE A 97 -12.44 10.37 3.82
N PRO A 98 -13.18 10.71 4.90
CA PRO A 98 -12.60 10.91 6.20
C PRO A 98 -11.74 9.73 6.64
N SER A 99 -10.66 10.03 7.36
CA SER A 99 -9.80 9.01 7.94
C SER A 99 -10.55 8.27 9.04
N TYR A 100 -10.72 6.96 8.89
CA TYR A 100 -11.24 6.09 9.94
C TYR A 100 -10.10 5.27 10.54
N ILE A 101 -10.03 5.26 11.88
CA ILE A 101 -9.08 4.50 12.70
C ILE A 101 -9.87 3.64 13.71
N ASN A 102 -9.19 2.75 14.41
CA ASN A 102 -9.79 1.78 15.32
C ASN A 102 -10.70 2.45 16.37
N GLU A 103 -10.31 3.61 16.90
CA GLU A 103 -11.06 4.38 17.88
C GLU A 103 -12.44 4.81 17.36
N HIS A 104 -12.57 5.14 16.06
CA HIS A 104 -13.84 5.48 15.44
C HIS A 104 -14.80 4.28 15.32
N LEU A 105 -14.25 3.06 15.39
CA LEU A 105 -15.00 1.81 15.37
C LEU A 105 -15.26 1.24 16.77
N GLY A 106 -14.82 1.92 17.83
CA GLY A 106 -14.91 1.40 19.20
C GLY A 106 -13.91 0.27 19.50
N GLU A 107 -12.91 0.08 18.64
CA GLU A 107 -11.88 -0.95 18.77
C GLU A 107 -10.75 -0.43 19.66
N LEU A 108 -10.80 -0.73 20.95
CA LEU A 108 -9.77 -0.33 21.91
C LEU A 108 -8.76 -1.45 22.11
N SER A 109 -7.47 -1.09 22.17
CA SER A 109 -6.38 -2.05 22.40
C SER A 109 -6.54 -2.86 23.70
N ILE A 110 -7.17 -2.28 24.73
CA ILE A 110 -7.42 -2.94 26.02
C ILE A 110 -8.52 -4.01 25.96
N THR A 111 -9.45 -3.89 25.01
CA THR A 111 -10.57 -4.84 24.83
C THR A 111 -10.33 -5.81 23.68
N ASN A 112 -9.30 -5.57 22.87
CA ASN A 112 -9.05 -6.33 21.66
C ASN A 112 -8.19 -7.58 21.98
N ASN A 113 -8.85 -8.74 22.02
CA ASN A 113 -8.21 -10.01 22.33
C ASN A 113 -7.59 -10.67 21.08
N SER A 114 -7.70 -10.05 19.90
CA SER A 114 -7.22 -10.62 18.64
C SER A 114 -6.58 -9.55 17.74
N PRO A 115 -5.37 -9.79 17.23
CA PRO A 115 -4.73 -8.88 16.27
C PRO A 115 -5.49 -8.71 14.95
N ILE A 116 -6.50 -9.54 14.66
CA ILE A 116 -7.14 -9.62 13.34
C ILE A 116 -8.65 -9.30 13.39
N GLU A 117 -9.34 -9.53 14.51
CA GLU A 117 -10.81 -9.47 14.52
C GLU A 117 -11.37 -8.07 14.18
N HIS A 118 -10.69 -7.02 14.63
CA HIS A 118 -11.09 -5.63 14.35
C HIS A 118 -11.10 -5.29 12.85
N TYR A 119 -10.31 -5.99 12.02
CA TYR A 119 -10.30 -5.76 10.57
C TYR A 119 -11.68 -6.02 9.94
N LYS A 120 -12.49 -6.92 10.49
CA LYS A 120 -13.84 -7.20 9.95
C LYS A 120 -14.74 -5.97 10.03
N ASN A 121 -14.64 -5.20 11.12
CA ASN A 121 -15.42 -3.98 11.30
C ASN A 121 -14.92 -2.89 10.35
N TYR A 122 -13.60 -2.80 10.15
CA TYR A 122 -12.99 -1.90 9.18
C TYR A 122 -13.41 -2.21 7.74
N GLU A 123 -13.32 -3.46 7.32
CA GLU A 123 -13.77 -3.93 6.00
C GLU A 123 -15.27 -3.68 5.78
N SER A 124 -16.09 -3.92 6.80
CA SER A 124 -17.53 -3.70 6.73
C SER A 124 -17.86 -2.22 6.53
N LEU A 125 -17.17 -1.33 7.25
CA LEU A 125 -17.30 0.10 7.05
C LEU A 125 -16.93 0.49 5.61
N TRP A 126 -15.81 0.02 5.08
CA TRP A 126 -15.40 0.37 3.72
C TRP A 126 -16.40 -0.11 2.68
N LYS A 127 -16.95 -1.33 2.82
CA LYS A 127 -18.01 -1.83 1.92
C LYS A 127 -19.22 -0.90 1.92
N ILE A 128 -19.69 -0.47 3.09
CA ILE A 128 -20.81 0.46 3.22
C ILE A 128 -20.48 1.83 2.59
N LEU A 129 -19.26 2.34 2.80
CA LEU A 129 -18.86 3.64 2.27
C LEU A 129 -18.75 3.63 0.74
N MET A 130 -18.15 2.58 0.16
CA MET A 130 -18.04 2.45 -1.29
C MET A 130 -19.41 2.34 -1.96
N ASP A 131 -20.33 1.58 -1.36
CA ASP A 131 -21.71 1.45 -1.83
C ASP A 131 -22.47 2.79 -1.74
N LYS A 132 -22.46 3.45 -0.57
CA LYS A 132 -23.16 4.72 -0.38
C LYS A 132 -22.64 5.87 -1.24
N LEU A 133 -21.35 5.85 -1.57
CA LEU A 133 -20.70 6.89 -2.38
C LEU A 133 -20.64 6.54 -3.88
N ASP A 134 -21.17 5.37 -4.27
CA ASP A 134 -21.07 4.81 -5.63
C ASP A 134 -19.64 4.84 -6.18
N ILE A 135 -18.66 4.48 -5.34
CA ILE A 135 -17.26 4.38 -5.74
C ILE A 135 -16.98 2.94 -6.17
N LYS A 136 -16.64 2.78 -7.44
CA LYS A 136 -16.38 1.47 -8.03
C LYS A 136 -14.92 1.10 -7.91
N ARG A 137 -14.69 -0.21 -7.78
CA ARG A 137 -13.34 -0.79 -7.81
C ARG A 137 -12.78 -0.72 -9.23
N GLU A 138 -11.50 -0.39 -9.34
CA GLU A 138 -10.68 -0.55 -10.53
C GLU A 138 -9.50 -1.49 -10.24
N ILE A 139 -8.99 -2.12 -11.30
CA ILE A 139 -7.88 -3.08 -11.27
C ILE A 139 -6.72 -2.46 -12.05
N LEU A 140 -5.51 -2.55 -11.50
CA LEU A 140 -4.30 -1.98 -12.10
C LEU A 140 -3.47 -3.04 -12.81
N THR A 141 -3.51 -3.04 -14.14
CA THR A 141 -2.63 -3.88 -14.97
C THR A 141 -1.45 -3.06 -15.49
N ILE A 142 -0.22 -3.58 -15.38
CA ILE A 142 1.00 -2.89 -15.80
C ILE A 142 1.84 -3.84 -16.64
N LYS A 143 2.30 -3.39 -17.80
CA LYS A 143 3.38 -4.07 -18.53
C LYS A 143 4.70 -3.43 -18.19
N LYS A 144 5.70 -4.24 -17.84
CA LYS A 144 7.04 -3.74 -17.59
C LYS A 144 7.61 -3.24 -18.92
N ASP A 145 7.99 -1.97 -18.97
CA ASP A 145 8.75 -1.45 -20.10
C ASP A 145 10.06 -2.24 -20.22
N ARG A 146 10.20 -2.98 -21.32
CA ARG A 146 11.47 -3.60 -21.68
C ARG A 146 12.33 -2.51 -22.32
N PRO A 147 13.57 -2.27 -21.87
CA PRO A 147 14.47 -1.46 -22.66
C PRO A 147 14.53 -2.09 -24.06
N SER A 148 14.27 -1.28 -25.09
CA SER A 148 14.42 -1.71 -26.47
C SER A 148 15.80 -2.33 -26.61
N SER A 149 15.86 -3.60 -27.01
CA SER A 149 17.10 -4.33 -27.29
C SER A 149 18.00 -3.48 -28.18
N GLY A 150 18.99 -2.81 -27.59
CA GLY A 150 19.64 -1.70 -28.29
C GLY A 150 20.93 -1.18 -27.71
N HIS A 151 21.13 -1.06 -26.39
CA HIS A 151 22.39 -0.57 -25.83
C HIS A 151 22.81 -1.35 -24.58
N PRO A 152 24.05 -1.87 -24.52
CA PRO A 152 24.59 -2.49 -23.33
C PRO A 152 24.95 -1.42 -22.29
N ILE A 153 24.76 -1.78 -21.03
CA ILE A 153 25.31 -1.08 -19.86
C ILE A 153 26.78 -1.46 -19.75
#